data_AF-A0A1H7H0T4-F1
#
_entry.id   AF-A0A1H7H0T4-F1
#
_cell.length_a   1.000
_cell.length_b   1.000
_cell.length_c   1.000
_cell.angle_alpha   90.00
_cell.angle_beta   90.00
_cell.angle_gamma   90.00
#
_symmetry.space_group_name_H-M   'P 1'
#
loop_
_entity.id
_entity.type
_entity.pdbx_description
1 polymer ?
#
loop_
_entity_poly.entity_id
_entity_poly.type
_entity_poly.pdbx_seq_one_letter_code
_entity_poly.pdbx_strand_id
1 'polypeptide(L)'
;MGPKAEPERGGVLGFALIGIMALLTVAALIARPDIKNVVMGLYLMAWGFMFLASYFFSHKTFFLRGLLWFCIKMACPSTPKMAFFYAFMGISMGAVSIASGLGLI
;
A
#
# COMPACT_ATOMS: atom_id res chain seq x y z
N MET A 1 34.03 12.58 -20.40
CA MET A 1 32.60 12.87 -20.12
C MET A 1 32.04 11.65 -19.40
N GLY A 2 31.93 11.71 -18.07
CA GLY A 2 31.35 10.61 -17.28
C GLY A 2 29.87 10.42 -17.62
N PRO A 3 29.32 9.20 -17.49
CA PRO A 3 27.90 8.96 -17.74
C PRO A 3 27.07 9.89 -16.86
N LYS A 4 26.26 10.75 -17.49
CA LYS A 4 25.25 11.54 -16.78
C LYS A 4 24.29 10.52 -16.17
N ALA A 5 24.30 10.42 -14.85
CA ALA A 5 23.30 9.67 -14.11
C ALA A 5 21.93 10.20 -14.55
N GLU A 6 21.20 9.41 -15.36
CA GLU A 6 19.81 9.72 -15.61
C GLU A 6 19.13 9.82 -14.24
N PRO A 7 18.40 10.92 -13.96
CA PRO A 7 17.75 11.07 -12.67
C PRO A 7 16.82 9.88 -12.50
N GLU A 8 17.07 9.03 -11.51
CA GLU A 8 16.24 7.86 -11.21
C GLU A 8 14.80 8.33 -11.01
N ARG A 9 14.02 8.27 -12.10
CA ARG A 9 12.63 8.72 -12.19
C ARG A 9 11.79 7.81 -11.30
N GLY A 10 11.73 8.13 -10.00
CA GLY A 10 10.94 7.36 -9.04
C GLY A 10 11.52 7.18 -7.65
N GLY A 11 12.79 7.51 -7.41
CA GLY A 11 13.44 7.26 -6.12
C GLY A 11 12.76 7.99 -4.96
N VAL A 12 12.65 9.32 -5.06
CA VAL A 12 12.03 10.18 -4.03
C VAL A 12 10.59 9.77 -3.75
N LEU A 13 9.79 9.50 -4.79
CA LEU A 13 8.40 9.07 -4.64
C LEU A 13 8.32 7.68 -3.96
N GLY A 14 9.20 6.75 -4.31
CA GLY A 14 9.28 5.44 -3.65
C GLY A 14 9.60 5.56 -2.16
N PHE A 15 10.60 6.35 -1.79
CA PHE A 15 10.94 6.61 -0.39
C PHE A 15 9.81 7.33 0.35
N ALA A 16 9.13 8.27 -0.29
CA ALA A 16 7.97 8.96 0.29
C ALA A 16 6.82 7.97 0.57
N LEU A 17 6.48 7.08 -0.37
CA LEU A 17 5.44 6.07 -0.19
C LEU A 17 5.79 5.09 0.93
N ILE A 18 7.05 4.64 1.00
CA ILE A 18 7.55 3.79 2.10
C ILE A 18 7.46 4.53 3.43
N GLY A 19 7.86 5.80 3.47
CA GLY A 19 7.78 6.64 4.66
C GLY A 19 6.35 6.82 5.16
N ILE A 20 5.40 7.07 4.25
CA ILE A 20 3.97 7.17 4.57
C ILE A 20 3.47 5.84 5.14
N MET A 21 3.81 4.71 4.51
CA MET A 21 3.43 3.39 5.01
C MET A 21 4.03 3.09 6.38
N ALA A 22 5.32 3.37 6.58
CA ALA A 22 5.99 3.19 7.86
C ALA A 22 5.34 4.04 8.97
N LEU A 23 5.01 5.30 8.67
CA LEU A 23 4.35 6.19 9.62
C LEU A 23 2.94 5.69 9.96
N LEU A 24 2.17 5.25 8.96
CA LEU A 24 0.86 4.63 9.17
C LEU A 24 0.94 3.34 10.00
N THR A 25 1.96 2.51 9.79
CA THR A 25 2.21 1.32 10.60
C THR A 25 2.48 1.71 12.05
N VAL A 26 3.37 2.67 12.30
CA VAL A 26 3.66 3.16 13.66
C VAL A 26 2.38 3.72 14.29
N ALA A 27 1.64 4.55 13.57
CA ALA A 27 0.37 5.11 14.03
C ALA A 27 -0.63 4.01 14.40
N ALA A 28 -0.77 2.96 13.60
CA ALA A 28 -1.66 1.83 13.90
C ALA A 28 -1.22 1.02 15.12
N LEU A 29 0.09 0.91 15.38
CA LEU A 29 0.63 0.18 16.54
C LEU A 29 0.48 0.96 17.85
N ILE A 30 0.65 2.28 17.81
CA ILE A 30 0.54 3.14 19.01
C ILE A 30 -0.85 3.74 19.20
N ALA A 31 -1.78 3.50 18.27
CA ALA A 31 -3.14 4.01 18.33
C ALA A 31 -3.81 3.59 19.64
N ARG A 32 -4.47 4.56 20.28
CA ARG A 32 -5.28 4.32 21.46
C ARG A 32 -6.46 3.41 21.11
N PRO A 33 -6.94 2.57 22.04
CA PRO A 33 -7.97 1.56 21.77
C PRO A 33 -9.27 2.14 21.20
N ASP A 34 -9.62 3.37 21.54
CA ASP A 34 -10.78 4.12 21.05
C ASP A 34 -10.74 4.40 19.54
N ILE A 35 -9.55 4.69 18.98
CA ILE A 35 -9.38 4.98 17.54
C ILE A 35 -8.69 3.85 16.78
N LYS A 36 -8.27 2.79 17.47
CA LYS A 36 -7.43 1.73 16.92
C LYS A 36 -8.03 1.10 15.67
N ASN A 37 -9.33 0.81 15.69
CA ASN A 37 -10.03 0.18 14.56
C ASN A 37 -10.14 1.13 13.34
N VAL A 38 -10.29 2.43 13.58
CA VAL A 38 -10.31 3.45 12.53
C VAL A 38 -8.92 3.59 11.91
N VAL A 39 -7.87 3.70 12.73
CA VAL A 39 -6.48 3.82 12.25
C VAL A 39 -6.03 2.55 11.53
N MET A 40 -6.37 1.37 12.06
CA MET A 40 -6.11 0.09 11.40
C MET A 40 -6.85 -0.01 10.05
N GLY A 41 -8.09 0.46 9.99
CA GLY A 41 -8.85 0.45 8.74
C GLY A 41 -8.28 1.40 7.69
N LEU A 42 -7.83 2.60 8.09
CA LEU A 42 -7.09 3.51 7.22
C LEU A 42 -5.78 2.90 6.72
N TYR A 43 -5.05 2.20 7.59
CA TYR A 43 -3.84 1.47 7.22
C TYR A 43 -4.12 0.38 6.17
N LEU A 44 -5.17 -0.43 6.36
CA LEU A 44 -5.57 -1.47 5.41
C LEU A 44 -6.04 -0.89 4.07
N MET A 45 -6.82 0.19 4.10
CA MET A 45 -7.21 0.92 2.89
C MET A 45 -5.99 1.48 2.16
N ALA A 46 -5.04 2.08 2.88
CA ALA A 46 -3.83 2.62 2.29
C ALA A 46 -3.00 1.52 1.60
N TRP A 47 -2.87 0.34 2.20
CA TRP A 47 -2.30 -0.83 1.54
C TRP A 47 -3.07 -1.24 0.28
N GLY A 48 -4.41 -1.26 0.35
CA GLY A 48 -5.25 -1.54 -0.81
C GLY A 48 -5.00 -0.58 -1.97
N PHE A 49 -4.88 0.73 -1.69
CA PHE A 49 -4.51 1.72 -2.69
C PHE A 49 -3.07 1.56 -3.19
N MET A 50 -2.12 1.13 -2.35
CA MET A 50 -0.74 0.83 -2.79
C MET A 50 -0.70 -0.35 -3.76
N PHE A 51 -1.47 -1.40 -3.50
CA PHE A 51 -1.62 -2.51 -4.44
C PHE A 51 -2.25 -2.04 -5.76
N LEU A 52 -3.29 -1.21 -5.72
CA LEU A 52 -3.89 -0.66 -6.93
C LEU A 52 -2.90 0.23 -7.70
N ALA A 53 -2.19 1.12 -7.00
CA ALA A 53 -1.17 1.98 -7.58
C ALA A 53 -0.02 1.15 -8.19
N SER A 54 0.30 -0.01 -7.62
CA SER A 54 1.31 -0.92 -8.16
C SER A 54 0.95 -1.43 -9.55
N TYR A 55 -0.32 -1.60 -9.85
CA TYR A 55 -0.78 -2.03 -11.16
C TYR A 55 -0.52 -0.96 -12.25
N PHE A 56 -0.87 0.30 -11.96
CA PHE A 56 -0.76 1.40 -12.93
C PHE A 56 0.63 2.05 -13.00
N PHE A 57 1.32 2.13 -11.86
CA PHE A 57 2.55 2.91 -11.70
C PHE A 57 3.77 2.06 -11.33
N SER A 58 3.74 0.74 -11.53
CA SER A 58 4.90 -0.15 -11.31
C SER A 58 6.17 0.31 -12.04
N HIS A 59 6.05 0.98 -13.18
CA HIS A 59 7.19 1.51 -13.93
C HIS A 59 7.73 2.85 -13.39
N LYS A 60 7.03 3.49 -12.45
CA LYS A 60 7.38 4.83 -11.94
C LYS A 60 8.13 4.81 -10.63
N THR A 61 8.05 3.75 -9.82
CA THR A 61 8.79 3.68 -8.55
C THR A 61 9.27 2.27 -8.26
N PHE A 62 10.43 2.16 -7.61
CA PHE A 62 10.98 0.87 -7.18
C PHE A 62 10.04 0.14 -6.19
N PHE A 63 9.43 0.89 -5.27
CA PHE A 63 8.49 0.33 -4.28
C PHE A 63 7.28 -0.35 -4.95
N LEU A 64 6.61 0.34 -5.87
CA LEU A 64 5.46 -0.20 -6.59
C LEU A 64 5.85 -1.36 -7.52
N ARG A 65 7.04 -1.30 -8.11
CA ARG A 65 7.60 -2.42 -8.89
C ARG A 65 7.81 -3.65 -8.02
N GLY A 66 8.32 -3.46 -6.81
CA GLY A 66 8.50 -4.51 -5.80
C GLY A 66 7.15 -5.10 -5.35
N LEU A 67 6.15 -4.26 -5.09
CA LEU A 67 4.79 -4.71 -4.76
C LEU A 67 4.18 -5.57 -5.88
N LEU A 68 4.28 -5.10 -7.13
CA LEU A 68 3.75 -5.86 -8.26
C LEU A 68 4.50 -7.18 -8.45
N TRP A 69 5.83 -7.17 -8.28
CA TRP A 69 6.64 -8.39 -8.30
C TRP A 69 6.21 -9.37 -7.20
N PHE A 70 5.95 -8.89 -5.98
CA PHE A 70 5.41 -9.70 -4.89
C PHE A 70 4.06 -10.31 -5.27
N CYS A 71 3.14 -9.52 -5.84
CA CYS A 71 1.85 -10.05 -6.32
C CYS A 71 2.02 -11.14 -7.39
N ILE A 72 2.98 -11.02 -8.29
CA ILE A 72 3.20 -12.02 -9.36
C ILE A 72 3.90 -13.28 -8.80
N LYS A 73 4.87 -13.12 -7.91
CA LYS A 73 5.72 -14.22 -7.42
C LYS A 73 5.06 -15.03 -6.29
N MET A 74 4.29 -14.37 -5.42
CA MET A 74 3.70 -14.99 -4.22
C MET A 74 2.24 -15.40 -4.41
N ALA A 75 1.53 -14.86 -5.41
CA ALA A 75 0.16 -15.27 -5.71
C ALA A 75 0.13 -16.37 -6.78
N CYS A 76 -0.77 -17.34 -6.59
CA CYS A 76 -1.11 -18.34 -7.58
C CYS A 76 -2.60 -18.18 -7.91
N PRO A 77 -3.00 -17.80 -9.14
CA PRO A 77 -2.21 -17.59 -10.35
C PRO A 77 -1.35 -16.31 -10.37
N SER A 78 -0.12 -16.45 -10.91
CA SER A 78 0.90 -15.39 -11.07
C SER A 78 0.52 -14.34 -12.10
N THR A 79 -0.57 -13.62 -11.87
CA THR A 79 -1.08 -12.59 -12.78
C THR A 79 -1.01 -11.20 -12.15
N PRO A 80 -0.67 -10.16 -12.94
CA PRO A 80 -0.71 -8.77 -12.47
C PRO A 80 -2.09 -8.35 -11.94
N LYS A 81 -3.16 -9.03 -12.39
CA LYS A 81 -4.54 -8.79 -11.95
C LYS A 81 -4.77 -9.09 -10.47
N MET A 82 -3.90 -9.88 -9.83
CA MET A 82 -3.98 -10.12 -8.38
C MET A 82 -3.81 -8.85 -7.55
N ALA A 83 -3.14 -7.82 -8.07
CA ALA A 83 -3.06 -6.52 -7.41
C ALA A 83 -4.45 -5.90 -7.19
N PHE A 84 -5.42 -6.09 -8.10
CA PHE A 84 -6.80 -5.64 -7.90
C PHE A 84 -7.52 -6.43 -6.80
N PHE A 85 -7.25 -7.73 -6.71
CA PHE A 85 -7.82 -8.57 -5.67
C PHE A 85 -7.33 -8.13 -4.28
N TYR A 86 -6.02 -7.94 -4.12
CA TYR A 86 -5.46 -7.41 -2.87
C TYR A 86 -5.92 -5.99 -2.57
N ALA A 87 -6.08 -5.14 -3.60
CA ALA A 87 -6.65 -3.81 -3.45
C ALA A 87 -8.09 -3.88 -2.91
N PHE A 88 -8.93 -4.72 -3.51
CA PHE A 88 -10.31 -4.91 -3.09
C PHE A 88 -10.41 -5.46 -1.66
N MET A 89 -9.58 -6.45 -1.32
CA MET A 89 -9.52 -6.99 0.05
C MET A 89 -9.08 -5.94 1.06
N GLY A 90 -8.02 -5.18 0.77
CA GLY A 90 -7.53 -4.11 1.64
C GLY A 90 -8.56 -2.99 1.85
N ILE A 91 -9.24 -2.58 0.78
CA ILE A 91 -10.27 -1.53 0.85
C ILE A 91 -11.51 -2.02 1.60
N SER A 92 -12.00 -3.22 1.31
CA SER A 92 -13.20 -3.77 1.97
C SER A 92 -12.96 -4.06 3.46
N MET A 93 -11.84 -4.70 3.81
CA MET A 93 -11.47 -4.91 5.22
C MET A 93 -11.22 -3.59 5.94
N GLY A 94 -10.58 -2.62 5.27
CA GLY A 94 -10.37 -1.28 5.81
C GLY A 94 -11.69 -0.55 6.06
N ALA A 95 -12.65 -0.63 5.13
CA ALA A 95 -13.98 -0.05 5.29
C ALA A 95 -14.74 -0.67 6.47
N VAL A 96 -14.70 -2.00 6.59
CA VAL A 96 -15.33 -2.73 7.72
C VAL A 96 -14.68 -2.33 9.05
N SER A 97 -13.35 -2.25 9.09
CA SER A 97 -12.60 -1.85 10.29
C SER A 97 -12.92 -0.41 10.71
N ILE A 98 -13.06 0.51 9.75
CA ILE A 98 -13.50 1.89 10.02
C ILE A 98 -14.95 1.90 10.53
N ALA A 99 -15.85 1.19 9.86
CA ALA A 99 -17.26 1.13 10.25
C ALA A 99 -17.44 0.58 11.68
N SER A 100 -16.70 -0.47 12.03
CA SER A 100 -16.67 -1.01 13.39
C SER A 100 -16.02 -0.04 14.39
N GLY A 101 -14.94 0.65 14.01
CA GLY A 101 -14.33 1.69 14.84
C GLY A 101 -15.21 2.91 15.09
N LEU A 102 -16.14 3.21 14.17
CA LEU A 102 -17.13 4.26 14.30
C LEU A 102 -18.42 3.79 15.02
N GLY A 103 -18.52 2.50 15.37
CA GLY A 103 -19.70 1.93 16.01
C GLY A 103 -20.93 1.79 15.10
N LEU A 104 -20.73 1.74 13.78
CA LEU A 104 -21.80 1.55 12.80
C LEU A 104 -22.21 0.07 12.66
N ILE A 105 -21.31 -0.85 13.02
CA ILE A 105 -21.47 -2.31 13.06
C ILE A 105 -20.71 -2.89 14.25
#